data_AF-A0A1S9BS76-F1
#
_entry.id   AF-A0A1S9BS76-F1
#
_cell.length_a   1.000
_cell.length_b   1.000
_cell.length_c   1.000
_cell.angle_alpha   90.00
_cell.angle_beta   90.00
_cell.angle_gamma   90.00
#
_symmetry.space_group_name_H-M   'P 1'
#
loop_
_entity.id
_entity.type
_entity.pdbx_description
1 polymer ?
#
loop_
_entity_poly.entity_id
_entity_poly.type
_entity_poly.pdbx_seq_one_letter_code
_entity_poly.pdbx_strand_id
1 'polypeptide(L)'
;MTDTLSEICESMISTFDGSGKAAPENFYHGLVIGLIVELRDRYEIKSNRESGLGRYDVMLRPKDKKDNAIIIEFKSKRRIDNGRTLEELCDMVLKQIEDKKYETELLTAGFSKEKIIKLAFAFKGKELLIKKR
;
A
#
# COMPACT_ATOMS: atom_id res chain seq x y z
N MET A 1 14.23 2.51 1.21
CA MET A 1 12.83 2.39 1.67
C MET A 1 12.31 0.99 1.44
N THR A 2 12.35 0.47 0.21
CA THR A 2 12.08 -0.96 -0.09
C THR A 2 12.97 -1.88 0.73
N ASP A 3 14.28 -1.68 0.63
CA ASP A 3 15.26 -2.58 1.24
C ASP A 3 15.14 -2.56 2.78
N THR A 4 15.00 -1.37 3.36
CA THR A 4 14.78 -1.18 4.81
C THR A 4 13.50 -1.86 5.30
N LEU A 5 12.39 -1.76 4.56
CA LEU A 5 11.14 -2.38 5.00
C LEU A 5 11.20 -3.91 4.85
N SER A 6 11.83 -4.42 3.79
CA SER A 6 12.09 -5.85 3.64
C SER A 6 12.98 -6.38 4.78
N GLU A 7 14.05 -5.67 5.15
CA GLU A 7 14.90 -6.01 6.30
C GLU A 7 14.11 -6.05 7.62
N ILE A 8 13.23 -5.07 7.87
CA ILE A 8 12.34 -5.05 9.04
C ILE A 8 11.42 -6.29 9.02
N CYS A 9 10.82 -6.60 7.87
CA CYS A 9 9.95 -7.76 7.73
C CYS A 9 10.70 -9.08 8.02
N GLU A 10 11.91 -9.24 7.50
CA GLU A 10 12.70 -10.45 7.70
C GLU A 10 13.17 -10.62 9.16
N SER A 11 13.64 -9.53 9.77
CA SER A 11 14.28 -9.56 11.10
C SER A 11 13.29 -9.52 12.27
N MET A 12 12.16 -8.82 12.13
CA MET A 12 11.26 -8.53 13.26
C MET A 12 9.89 -9.19 13.16
N ILE A 13 9.45 -9.60 11.97
CA ILE A 13 8.10 -10.15 11.77
C ILE A 13 8.14 -11.67 11.81
N SER A 14 7.13 -12.27 12.43
CA SER A 14 6.86 -13.70 12.45
C SER A 14 5.71 -14.04 11.49
N THR A 15 5.73 -15.23 10.90
CA THR A 15 4.59 -15.72 10.10
C THR A 15 3.32 -15.94 10.93
N PHE A 16 3.42 -15.86 12.25
CA PHE A 16 2.30 -15.89 13.18
C PHE A 16 1.72 -14.49 13.47
N ASP A 17 2.39 -13.42 13.04
CA ASP A 17 1.91 -12.05 13.22
C ASP A 17 0.78 -11.78 12.22
N GLY A 18 -0.45 -11.93 12.70
CA GLY A 18 -1.67 -11.84 11.89
C GLY A 18 -2.25 -13.23 11.56
N SER A 19 -2.99 -13.82 12.50
CA SER A 19 -3.69 -15.10 12.29
C SER A 19 -5.13 -14.90 11.78
N GLY A 20 -5.47 -15.52 10.65
CA GLY A 20 -6.83 -15.46 10.06
C GLY A 20 -6.80 -15.03 8.59
N LYS A 21 -7.97 -15.01 7.91
CA LYS A 21 -8.02 -14.72 6.46
C LYS A 21 -7.59 -13.28 6.09
N ALA A 22 -7.96 -12.28 6.90
CA ALA A 22 -7.63 -10.87 6.66
C ALA A 22 -6.56 -10.32 7.62
N ALA A 23 -6.21 -11.08 8.67
CA ALA A 23 -5.31 -10.63 9.71
C ALA A 23 -3.88 -10.32 9.23
N PRO A 24 -3.29 -11.05 8.25
CA PRO A 24 -1.98 -10.68 7.71
C PRO A 24 -1.98 -9.29 7.07
N GLU A 25 -2.97 -8.99 6.23
CA GLU A 25 -3.08 -7.68 5.57
C GLU A 25 -3.30 -6.56 6.59
N ASN A 26 -4.17 -6.77 7.59
CA ASN A 26 -4.40 -5.80 8.65
C ASN A 26 -3.15 -5.53 9.50
N PHE A 27 -2.34 -6.57 9.77
CA PHE A 27 -1.08 -6.42 10.50
C PHE A 27 -0.10 -5.55 9.71
N TYR A 28 0.13 -5.86 8.44
CA TYR A 28 1.02 -5.07 7.57
C TYR A 28 0.53 -3.64 7.37
N HIS A 29 -0.78 -3.45 7.21
CA HIS A 29 -1.39 -2.13 7.14
C HIS A 29 -1.08 -1.31 8.41
N GLY A 30 -1.27 -1.90 9.60
CA GLY A 30 -0.97 -1.25 10.88
C GLY A 30 0.52 -0.90 11.03
N LEU A 31 1.41 -1.83 10.68
CA LEU A 31 2.87 -1.61 10.70
C LEU A 31 3.26 -0.45 9.79
N VAL A 32 2.83 -0.47 8.53
CA VAL A 32 3.20 0.57 7.55
C VAL A 32 2.63 1.92 7.96
N ILE A 33 1.39 1.99 8.46
CA ILE A 33 0.83 3.23 9.02
C ILE A 33 1.70 3.75 10.18
N GLY A 34 2.07 2.87 11.11
CA GLY A 34 2.92 3.22 12.25
C GLY A 34 4.28 3.79 11.83
N LEU A 35 4.85 3.34 10.72
CA LEU A 35 6.10 3.87 10.16
C LEU A 35 5.90 5.22 9.45
N ILE A 36 4.87 5.34 8.61
CA ILE A 36 4.68 6.55 7.79
C ILE A 36 4.02 7.71 8.56
N VAL A 37 3.46 7.50 9.75
CA VAL A 37 2.87 8.56 10.58
C VAL A 37 3.88 9.64 10.96
N GLU A 38 5.18 9.33 10.88
CA GLU A 38 6.26 10.30 11.04
C GLU A 38 6.26 11.37 9.94
N LEU A 39 5.67 11.08 8.77
CA LEU A 39 5.54 12.02 7.66
C LEU A 39 4.36 12.99 7.80
N ARG A 40 3.59 12.93 8.91
CA ARG A 40 2.36 13.72 9.11
C ARG A 40 2.54 15.24 9.03
N ASP A 41 3.76 15.74 9.25
CA ASP A 41 4.05 17.16 9.12
C ASP A 41 4.09 17.59 7.66
N ARG A 42 4.47 16.69 6.75
CA ARG A 42 4.57 16.91 5.30
C ARG A 42 3.35 16.41 4.52
N TYR A 43 2.66 15.40 5.04
CA TYR A 43 1.55 14.72 4.38
C TYR A 43 0.31 14.67 5.27
N GLU A 44 -0.87 14.87 4.69
CA GLU A 44 -2.11 14.35 5.24
C GLU A 44 -2.18 12.85 4.93
N ILE A 45 -2.23 12.02 5.98
CA ILE A 45 -2.26 10.56 5.87
C ILE A 45 -3.69 10.09 6.11
N LYS A 46 -4.25 9.40 5.12
CA LYS A 46 -5.61 8.85 5.15
C LYS A 46 -5.55 7.34 5.00
N SER A 47 -6.37 6.61 5.74
CA SER A 47 -6.49 5.15 5.58
C SER A 47 -7.93 4.70 5.59
N ASN A 48 -8.21 3.58 4.89
CA ASN A 48 -9.51 2.93 4.84
C ASN A 48 -10.66 3.88 4.44
N ARG A 49 -10.40 4.83 3.52
CA ARG A 49 -11.42 5.76 3.00
C ARG A 49 -11.86 5.35 1.60
N GLU A 50 -13.03 5.83 1.21
CA GLU A 50 -13.57 5.60 -0.12
C GLU A 50 -13.04 6.62 -1.12
N SER A 51 -12.72 6.15 -2.32
CA SER A 51 -12.42 6.98 -3.48
C SER A 51 -12.72 6.21 -4.76
N GLY A 52 -13.17 6.92 -5.80
CA GLY A 52 -13.57 6.30 -7.05
C GLY A 52 -14.67 5.24 -6.83
N LEU A 53 -14.32 3.98 -7.07
CA LEU A 53 -15.24 2.83 -7.06
C LEU A 53 -14.93 1.81 -5.94
N GLY A 54 -14.21 2.22 -4.89
CA GLY A 54 -13.88 1.34 -3.78
C GLY A 54 -13.25 2.04 -2.58
N ARG A 55 -12.68 1.24 -1.69
CA ARG A 55 -11.98 1.68 -0.48
C ARG A 55 -10.50 1.37 -0.64
N TYR A 56 -9.66 2.40 -0.49
CA TYR A 56 -8.22 2.23 -0.52
C TYR A 56 -7.67 1.94 0.87
N ASP A 57 -6.51 1.28 0.94
CA ASP A 57 -5.81 1.02 2.20
C ASP A 57 -5.20 2.30 2.75
N VAL A 58 -4.27 2.94 2.03
CA VAL A 58 -3.57 4.15 2.50
C VAL A 58 -3.37 5.17 1.36
N MET A 59 -3.56 6.44 1.68
CA MET A 59 -3.28 7.58 0.81
C MET A 59 -2.48 8.64 1.55
N LEU A 60 -1.43 9.15 0.91
CA LEU A 60 -0.63 10.27 1.38
C LEU A 60 -0.85 11.44 0.45
N ARG A 61 -1.44 12.51 0.99
CA ARG A 61 -1.67 13.77 0.28
C ARG A 61 -0.65 14.79 0.76
N PRO A 62 0.31 15.23 -0.08
CA PRO A 62 1.31 16.16 0.39
C PRO A 62 0.67 17.52 0.66
N LYS A 63 1.14 18.18 1.72
CA LYS A 63 0.71 19.55 2.05
C LYS A 63 1.31 20.57 1.08
N ASP A 64 2.51 20.31 0.57
CA ASP A 64 3.10 21.04 -0.56
C ASP A 64 2.85 20.28 -1.87
N LYS A 65 2.09 20.87 -2.79
CA LYS A 65 1.75 20.27 -4.10
C LYS A 65 2.95 20.01 -5.02
N LYS A 66 4.16 20.48 -4.67
CA LYS A 66 5.40 20.12 -5.36
C LYS A 66 5.78 18.65 -5.14
N ASP A 67 5.45 18.11 -3.97
CA ASP A 67 5.69 16.72 -3.60
C ASP A 67 4.68 15.78 -4.29
N ASN A 68 5.00 14.49 -4.37
CA ASN A 68 4.13 13.50 -4.98
C ASN A 68 3.06 13.01 -4.00
N ALA A 69 1.83 12.86 -4.48
CA ALA A 69 0.80 12.11 -3.77
C ALA A 69 1.00 10.61 -3.96
N ILE A 70 0.64 9.82 -2.97
CA ILE A 70 0.91 8.37 -2.96
C ILE A 70 -0.37 7.62 -2.61
N ILE A 71 -0.68 6.57 -3.36
CA ILE A 71 -1.70 5.57 -3.03
C ILE A 71 -1.00 4.25 -2.78
N ILE A 72 -1.33 3.58 -1.67
CA ILE A 72 -0.74 2.30 -1.28
C ILE A 72 -1.87 1.29 -1.11
N GLU A 73 -1.67 0.10 -1.65
CA GLU A 73 -2.53 -1.07 -1.44
C GLU A 73 -1.69 -2.29 -1.03
N PHE A 74 -2.24 -3.09 -0.13
CA PHE A 74 -1.58 -4.27 0.42
C PHE A 74 -2.24 -5.56 -0.07
N LYS A 75 -1.42 -6.59 -0.29
CA LYS A 75 -1.87 -7.95 -0.55
C LYS A 75 -0.99 -8.95 0.15
N SER A 76 -1.57 -9.81 0.98
CA SER A 76 -0.84 -10.97 1.48
C SER A 76 -1.16 -12.17 0.61
N LYS A 77 -0.14 -12.88 0.14
CA LYS A 77 -0.26 -14.15 -0.57
C LYS A 77 -0.91 -15.18 0.35
N ARG A 78 -2.01 -15.75 -0.13
CA ARG A 78 -2.82 -16.79 0.53
C ARG A 78 -2.68 -18.09 -0.25
N ARG A 79 -3.04 -19.21 0.39
CA ARG A 79 -3.05 -20.53 -0.28
C ARG A 79 -3.93 -20.57 -1.54
N ILE A 80 -5.01 -19.78 -1.57
CA ILE A 80 -5.94 -19.69 -2.70
C ILE A 80 -5.38 -18.93 -3.91
N ASP A 81 -4.22 -18.30 -3.80
CA ASP A 81 -3.61 -17.57 -4.91
C ASP A 81 -2.93 -18.49 -5.94
N ASN A 82 -3.22 -19.81 -5.91
CA ASN A 82 -2.86 -20.80 -6.94
C ASN A 82 -1.39 -20.78 -7.38
N GLY A 83 -0.47 -20.47 -6.47
CA GLY A 83 0.97 -20.45 -6.76
C GLY A 83 1.52 -19.11 -7.27
N ARG A 84 0.67 -18.08 -7.49
CA ARG A 84 1.08 -16.76 -8.03
C ARG A 84 2.31 -16.18 -7.37
N THR A 85 3.23 -15.59 -8.13
CA THR A 85 4.42 -14.94 -7.56
C THR A 85 4.07 -13.62 -6.85
N LEU A 86 5.01 -13.06 -6.09
CA LEU A 86 4.80 -11.74 -5.46
C LEU A 86 4.68 -10.64 -6.52
N GLU A 87 5.39 -10.78 -7.64
CA GLU A 87 5.32 -9.87 -8.79
C GLU A 87 3.93 -9.85 -9.40
N GLU A 88 3.35 -11.03 -9.65
CA GLU A 88 1.98 -11.15 -10.17
C GLU A 88 0.95 -10.55 -9.21
N LEU A 89 1.13 -10.74 -7.89
CA LEU A 89 0.27 -10.11 -6.90
C LEU A 89 0.41 -8.58 -6.92
N CYS A 90 1.62 -8.05 -7.00
CA CYS A 90 1.85 -6.61 -7.16
C CYS A 90 1.15 -6.05 -8.41
N ASP A 91 1.23 -6.76 -9.54
CA ASP A 91 0.57 -6.34 -10.78
C ASP A 91 -0.96 -6.34 -10.66
N MET A 92 -1.53 -7.35 -9.99
CA MET A 92 -2.95 -7.37 -9.67
C MET A 92 -3.37 -6.20 -8.78
N VAL A 93 -2.54 -5.84 -7.79
CA VAL A 93 -2.80 -4.72 -6.88
C VAL A 93 -2.73 -3.38 -7.61
N LEU A 94 -1.71 -3.16 -8.45
CA LEU A 94 -1.62 -1.94 -9.26
C LEU A 94 -2.83 -1.80 -10.19
N LYS A 95 -3.24 -2.92 -10.81
CA LYS A 95 -4.46 -2.96 -11.62
C LYS A 95 -5.71 -2.64 -10.79
N GLN A 96 -5.81 -3.15 -9.56
CA GLN A 96 -6.90 -2.82 -8.66
C GLN A 96 -6.96 -1.31 -8.38
N ILE A 97 -5.84 -0.66 -8.06
CA ILE A 97 -5.79 0.80 -7.83
C ILE A 97 -6.36 1.56 -9.03
N GLU A 98 -5.95 1.17 -10.24
CA GLU A 98 -6.41 1.79 -11.49
C GLU A 98 -7.89 1.53 -11.79
N ASP A 99 -8.32 0.26 -11.74
CA ASP A 99 -9.69 -0.13 -12.05
C ASP A 99 -10.69 0.50 -11.07
N LYS A 100 -10.27 0.65 -9.80
CA LYS A 100 -11.07 1.30 -8.77
C LYS A 100 -10.96 2.83 -8.76
N LYS A 101 -10.06 3.40 -9.56
CA LYS A 101 -9.89 4.86 -9.73
C LYS A 101 -9.62 5.58 -8.41
N TYR A 102 -8.76 5.01 -7.56
CA TYR A 102 -8.45 5.62 -6.26
C TYR A 102 -7.78 7.01 -6.39
N GLU A 103 -7.19 7.33 -7.55
CA GLU A 103 -6.69 8.67 -7.83
C GLU A 103 -7.79 9.75 -7.90
N THR A 104 -9.08 9.38 -7.99
CA THR A 104 -10.17 10.35 -8.11
C THR A 104 -10.14 11.39 -6.99
N GLU A 105 -9.89 10.99 -5.75
CA GLU A 105 -9.80 11.94 -4.62
C GLU A 105 -8.66 12.96 -4.83
N LEU A 106 -7.50 12.50 -5.32
CA LEU A 106 -6.32 13.33 -5.55
C LEU A 106 -6.54 14.28 -6.73
N LEU A 107 -7.13 13.79 -7.82
CA LEU A 107 -7.45 14.61 -8.98
C LEU A 107 -8.45 15.72 -8.61
N THR A 108 -9.49 15.40 -7.83
CA THR A 108 -10.45 16.40 -7.33
C THR A 108 -9.79 17.41 -6.38
N ALA A 109 -8.79 17.00 -5.61
CA ALA A 109 -7.98 17.90 -4.79
C ALA A 109 -6.99 18.78 -5.60
N GLY A 110 -6.94 18.61 -6.93
CA GLY A 110 -6.11 19.38 -7.85
C GLY A 110 -4.64 18.96 -7.83
N PHE A 111 -4.37 17.66 -7.63
CA PHE A 111 -3.07 17.07 -7.95
C PHE A 111 -3.07 16.64 -9.42
N SER A 112 -1.96 16.83 -10.12
CA SER A 112 -1.81 16.36 -11.49
C SER A 112 -1.50 14.86 -11.54
N LYS A 113 -1.91 14.19 -12.61
CA LYS A 113 -1.86 12.72 -12.70
C LYS A 113 -0.43 12.19 -12.63
N GLU A 114 0.53 12.91 -13.20
CA GLU A 114 1.96 12.60 -13.19
C GLU A 114 2.63 12.74 -11.81
N LYS A 115 1.96 13.40 -10.86
CA LYS A 115 2.40 13.54 -9.47
C LYS A 115 1.77 12.51 -8.53
N ILE A 116 1.01 11.55 -9.06
CA ILE A 116 0.36 10.49 -8.29
C ILE A 116 1.15 9.19 -8.49
N ILE A 117 1.80 8.73 -7.43
CA ILE A 117 2.51 7.46 -7.38
C ILE A 117 1.58 6.39 -6.82
N LYS A 118 1.51 5.23 -7.47
CA LYS A 118 0.74 4.08 -7.02
C LYS A 118 1.71 2.99 -6.56
N LEU A 119 1.57 2.53 -5.33
CA LEU A 119 2.42 1.49 -4.74
C LEU A 119 1.59 0.24 -4.42
N ALA A 120 2.06 -0.90 -4.91
CA ALA A 120 1.54 -2.21 -4.55
C ALA A 120 2.52 -2.89 -3.60
N PHE A 121 2.02 -3.38 -2.48
CA PHE A 121 2.79 -4.14 -1.49
C PHE A 121 2.27 -5.57 -1.49
N ALA A 122 3.11 -6.53 -1.83
CA ALA A 122 2.79 -7.95 -1.79
C ALA A 122 3.65 -8.67 -0.73
N PHE A 123 3.00 -9.40 0.18
CA PHE A 123 3.65 -10.12 1.26
C PHE A 123 3.47 -11.63 1.12
N LYS A 124 4.46 -12.43 1.55
CA LYS A 124 4.35 -13.88 1.70
C LYS A 124 5.14 -14.30 2.92
N GLY A 125 4.44 -14.56 4.03
CA GLY A 125 5.12 -14.71 5.31
C GLY A 125 5.92 -13.44 5.57
N LYS A 126 7.24 -13.54 5.71
CA LYS A 126 8.15 -12.41 5.93
C LYS A 126 8.66 -11.74 4.65
N GLU A 127 8.48 -12.38 3.49
CA GLU A 127 8.93 -11.84 2.21
C GLU A 127 8.03 -10.67 1.80
N LEU A 128 8.63 -9.55 1.39
CA LEU A 128 7.93 -8.37 0.90
C LEU A 128 8.47 -7.98 -0.49
N LEU A 129 7.54 -7.71 -1.40
CA LEU A 129 7.82 -7.04 -2.67
C LEU A 129 6.99 -5.75 -2.76
N ILE A 130 7.61 -4.66 -3.19
CA ILE A 130 6.91 -3.41 -3.50
C ILE A 130 7.11 -3.07 -4.97
N LYS A 131 6.01 -2.80 -5.68
CA LYS A 131 6.04 -2.31 -7.06
C LYS A 131 5.44 -0.92 -7.12
N LYS A 132 6.04 -0.04 -7.93
CA LYS A 132 5.55 1.31 -8.16
C LYS A 132 5.05 1.49 -9.58
N ARG A 133 4.07 2.36 -9.77
CA ARG A 133 3.64 2.88 -11.07
C ARG A 133 3.40 4.38 -11.00
#